data_AF-A0A523AVH4-F1
#
_entry.id   AF-A0A523AVH4-F1
#
_cell.length_a   1.000
_cell.length_b   1.000
_cell.length_c   1.000
_cell.angle_alpha   90.00
_cell.angle_beta   90.00
_cell.angle_gamma   90.00
#
_symmetry.space_group_name_H-M   'P 1'
#
loop_
_entity.id
_entity.type
_entity.pdbx_description
1 polymer ?
#
loop_
_entity_poly.entity_id
_entity_poly.type
_entity_poly.pdbx_seq_one_letter_code
_entity_poly.pdbx_strand_id
1 'polypeptide(L)'
;MEFADGARLELKLLMFGDYIRYFPHTILALQQFGSYGLDDARHIGQNKFEVVEARCELSGGIVYDGSKIYPSNIKAVDVVDLPPVKHRHL
;
A
#
# COMPACT_ATOMS: atom_id res chain seq x y z
N MET A 1 11.76 7.31 15.57
CA MET A 1 12.65 6.68 14.57
C MET A 1 12.92 7.68 13.46
N GLU A 2 14.16 7.82 13.00
CA GLU A 2 14.51 8.67 11.84
C GLU A 2 14.87 7.77 10.66
N PHE A 3 14.32 8.06 9.48
CA PHE A 3 14.64 7.33 8.25
C PHE A 3 15.74 8.07 7.50
N ALA A 4 16.68 7.32 6.90
CA ALA A 4 17.67 7.91 6.00
C ALA A 4 16.98 8.44 4.73
N ASP A 5 17.50 9.52 4.16
CA ASP A 5 17.00 10.06 2.90
C ASP A 5 17.09 9.00 1.80
N GLY A 6 15.98 8.84 1.06
CA GLY A 6 15.86 7.82 0.02
C GLY A 6 15.59 6.39 0.53
N ALA A 7 15.43 6.19 1.85
CA ALA A 7 14.96 4.92 2.38
C ALA A 7 13.60 4.53 1.79
N ARG A 8 13.41 3.25 1.49
CA ARG A 8 12.15 2.71 0.95
C ARG A 8 11.43 1.90 2.01
N LEU A 9 10.16 2.19 2.20
CA LEU A 9 9.25 1.41 3.03
C LEU A 9 8.33 0.61 2.11
N GLU A 10 8.22 -0.68 2.35
CA GLU A 10 7.24 -1.55 1.68
C GLU A 10 6.13 -1.90 2.68
N LEU A 11 4.87 -1.71 2.27
CA LEU A 11 3.70 -2.04 3.06
C LEU A 11 2.85 -3.06 2.31
N LYS A 12 2.47 -4.14 2.99
CA LYS A 12 1.52 -5.12 2.47
C LYS A 12 0.14 -4.85 3.03
N LEU A 13 -0.80 -4.57 2.14
CA LEU A 13 -2.19 -4.28 2.47
C LEU A 13 -3.07 -5.46 2.06
N LEU A 14 -3.82 -5.99 3.01
CA LEU A 14 -4.85 -6.99 2.75
C LEU A 14 -6.22 -6.30 2.86
N MET A 15 -6.97 -6.29 1.76
CA MET A 15 -8.29 -5.66 1.66
C MET A 15 -9.36 -6.73 1.45
N PHE A 16 -10.51 -6.55 2.07
CA PHE A 16 -11.62 -7.50 2.02
C PHE A 16 -12.89 -6.89 1.43
N GLY A 17 -13.65 -7.73 0.73
CA GLY A 17 -14.97 -7.41 0.22
C GLY A 17 -15.00 -6.18 -0.66
N ASP A 18 -16.10 -5.44 -0.54
CA ASP A 18 -16.41 -4.27 -1.35
C ASP A 18 -15.41 -3.12 -1.20
N TYR A 19 -14.58 -3.12 -0.15
CA TYR A 19 -13.64 -2.02 0.10
C TYR A 19 -12.50 -1.94 -0.92
N ILE A 20 -12.23 -3.03 -1.62
CA ILE A 20 -11.20 -3.11 -2.66
C ILE A 20 -11.39 -2.03 -3.74
N ARG A 21 -12.64 -1.70 -4.09
CA ARG A 21 -12.94 -0.65 -5.09
C ARG A 21 -12.55 0.76 -4.63
N TYR A 22 -12.37 0.97 -3.32
CA TYR A 22 -11.93 2.25 -2.77
C TYR A 22 -10.41 2.34 -2.61
N PHE A 23 -9.63 1.37 -3.12
CA PHE A 23 -8.17 1.44 -3.13
C PHE A 23 -7.59 2.77 -3.66
N PRO A 24 -8.15 3.41 -4.70
CA PRO A 24 -7.71 4.75 -5.12
C PRO A 24 -7.72 5.78 -3.97
N HIS A 25 -8.73 5.73 -3.09
CA HIS A 25 -8.83 6.61 -1.93
C HIS A 25 -7.76 6.28 -0.87
N THR A 26 -7.36 5.00 -0.78
CA THR A 26 -6.25 4.59 0.10
C THR A 26 -4.93 5.21 -0.36
N ILE A 27 -4.66 5.22 -1.67
CA ILE A 27 -3.48 5.86 -2.23
C ILE A 27 -3.49 7.37 -1.98
N LEU A 28 -4.62 8.04 -2.23
CA LEU A 28 -4.78 9.47 -1.95
C LEU A 28 -4.55 9.80 -0.47
N ALA A 29 -5.12 8.99 0.44
CA ALA A 29 -4.91 9.17 1.87
C ALA A 29 -3.43 8.99 2.26
N LEU A 30 -2.75 7.98 1.71
CA LEU A 30 -1.32 7.74 1.95
C LEU A 30 -0.44 8.89 1.43
N GLN A 31 -0.75 9.44 0.25
CA GLN A 31 -0.05 10.63 -0.26
C GLN A 31 -0.24 11.84 0.66
N GLN A 32 -1.46 12.05 1.15
CA GLN A 32 -1.75 13.11 2.11
C GLN A 32 -0.98 12.89 3.42
N PHE A 33 -0.96 11.66 3.95
CA PHE A 33 -0.14 11.32 5.13
C PHE A 33 1.36 11.55 4.88
N GLY A 34 1.85 11.28 3.67
CA GLY A 34 3.20 11.56 3.23
C GLY A 34 3.65 13.01 3.46
N SER A 35 2.72 13.96 3.27
CA SER A 35 2.97 15.38 3.51
C SER A 35 3.15 15.76 4.99
N TYR A 36 2.55 14.98 5.90
CA TYR A 36 2.66 15.16 7.35
C TYR A 36 3.88 14.44 7.94
N GLY A 37 4.25 13.29 7.38
CA GLY A 37 5.37 12.47 7.83
C GLY A 37 5.00 11.37 8.83
N LEU A 38 5.92 10.44 9.05
CA LEU A 38 5.75 9.26 9.89
C LEU A 38 6.36 9.40 11.28
N ASP A 39 5.77 8.66 12.23
CA ASP A 39 6.26 8.50 13.60
C ASP A 39 6.38 9.83 14.35
N ASP A 40 7.01 9.82 15.53
CA ASP A 40 7.21 11.00 16.35
C ASP A 40 7.88 12.12 15.57
N ALA A 41 8.93 11.87 14.77
CA ALA A 41 9.66 12.93 14.07
C ALA A 41 8.81 13.76 13.06
N ARG A 42 7.57 13.36 12.76
CA ARG A 42 6.61 14.18 12.01
C ARG A 42 6.34 15.55 12.65
N HIS A 43 6.39 15.67 13.98
CA HIS A 43 6.06 16.94 14.67
C HIS A 43 7.11 18.04 14.41
N ILE A 44 8.32 17.65 14.00
CA ILE A 44 9.40 18.56 13.54
C ILE A 44 9.53 18.59 12.02
N GLY A 45 8.56 18.04 11.28
CA GLY A 45 8.52 18.08 9.82
C GLY A 45 9.46 17.10 9.11
N GLN A 46 9.99 16.10 9.81
CA GLN A 46 10.83 15.03 9.25
C GLN A 46 10.00 13.79 8.86
N ASN A 47 10.66 12.78 8.29
CA ASN A 47 10.07 11.50 7.87
C ASN A 47 8.89 11.65 6.87
N LYS A 48 8.92 12.70 6.04
CA LYS A 48 7.99 12.82 4.92
C LYS A 48 8.28 11.75 3.89
N PHE A 49 7.24 11.31 3.21
CA PHE A 49 7.37 10.27 2.21
C PHE A 49 6.41 10.51 1.05
N GLU A 50 6.67 9.81 -0.04
CA GLU A 50 5.79 9.75 -1.19
C GLU A 50 5.45 8.30 -1.51
N VAL A 51 4.25 8.08 -2.02
CA VAL A 51 3.88 6.78 -2.58
C VAL A 51 4.41 6.75 -4.01
N VAL A 52 5.40 5.89 -4.26
CA VAL A 52 6.07 5.80 -5.57
C VAL A 52 5.54 4.67 -6.44
N GLU A 53 5.02 3.61 -5.84
CA GLU A 53 4.44 2.48 -6.54
C GLU A 53 3.45 1.76 -5.63
N ALA A 54 2.39 1.21 -6.21
CA ALA A 54 1.62 0.14 -5.59
C ALA A 54 1.33 -0.97 -6.60
N ARG A 55 1.37 -2.22 -6.12
CA ARG A 55 1.18 -3.44 -6.92
C ARG A 55 0.09 -4.31 -6.33
N CYS A 56 -0.73 -4.91 -7.18
CA CYS A 56 -1.65 -5.96 -6.76
C CYS A 56 -0.96 -7.32 -6.93
N GLU A 57 -0.63 -7.97 -5.82
CA GLU A 57 0.04 -9.28 -5.82
C GLU A 57 -0.78 -10.36 -6.56
N LEU A 58 -2.11 -10.31 -6.49
CA LEU A 58 -2.99 -11.29 -7.14
C LEU A 58 -3.00 -11.19 -8.67
N SER A 59 -2.79 -9.99 -9.23
CA SER A 59 -2.69 -9.78 -10.68
C SER A 59 -1.23 -9.69 -11.17
N GLY A 60 -0.28 -9.43 -10.27
CA GLY A 60 1.10 -9.06 -10.59
C GLY A 60 1.26 -7.63 -11.16
N GLY A 61 0.16 -6.92 -11.39
CA GLY A 61 0.11 -5.63 -12.09
C GLY A 61 0.36 -4.44 -11.18
N ILE A 62 0.95 -3.39 -11.75
CA ILE A 62 1.06 -2.07 -11.09
C ILE A 62 -0.32 -1.43 -11.07
N VAL A 63 -0.81 -1.11 -9.87
CA VAL A 63 -2.10 -0.42 -9.68
C VAL A 63 -1.93 1.09 -9.52
N TYR A 64 -0.72 1.53 -9.16
CA TYR A 64 -0.33 2.93 -9.12
C TYR A 64 1.18 3.08 -9.36
N ASP A 65 1.60 4.01 -10.22
CA ASP A 65 2.99 4.18 -10.66
C ASP A 65 3.66 5.49 -10.19
N GLY A 66 3.07 6.15 -9.18
CA GLY A 66 3.52 7.48 -8.75
C GLY A 66 2.83 8.63 -9.48
N SER A 67 2.04 8.35 -10.52
CA SER A 67 1.29 9.37 -11.27
C SER A 67 -0.14 8.98 -11.56
N LYS A 68 -0.38 7.74 -12.01
CA LYS A 68 -1.67 7.26 -12.51
C LYS A 68 -2.11 6.02 -11.76
N ILE A 69 -3.43 5.90 -11.59
CA ILE A 69 -4.07 4.71 -11.04
C ILE A 69 -4.57 3.84 -12.20
N TYR A 70 -4.35 2.53 -12.09
CA TYR A 70 -4.78 1.52 -13.06
C TYR A 70 -5.79 0.56 -12.41
N PRO A 71 -7.09 0.93 -12.34
CA PRO A 71 -8.10 0.13 -11.65
C PRO A 71 -8.26 -1.28 -12.24
N SER A 72 -8.03 -1.44 -13.55
CA SER A 72 -8.09 -2.73 -14.25
C SER A 72 -7.08 -3.76 -13.73
N ASN A 73 -6.02 -3.30 -13.05
CA ASN A 73 -4.99 -4.18 -12.51
C ASN A 73 -5.31 -4.65 -11.09
N ILE A 74 -6.39 -4.15 -10.48
CA ILE A 74 -6.85 -4.61 -9.16
C ILE A 74 -7.62 -5.92 -9.36
N LYS A 75 -7.11 -7.01 -8.78
CA LYS A 75 -7.77 -8.31 -8.78
C LYS A 75 -8.16 -8.69 -7.36
N ALA A 76 -9.38 -9.19 -7.22
CA ALA A 76 -9.88 -9.82 -6.01
C ALA A 76 -10.11 -11.31 -6.28
N VAL A 77 -10.06 -12.11 -5.22
CA VAL A 77 -10.39 -13.54 -5.24
C VAL A 77 -11.29 -13.83 -4.05
N ASP A 78 -12.18 -14.81 -4.18
CA ASP A 78 -12.92 -15.29 -3.02
C ASP A 78 -11.97 -16.03 -2.08
N VAL A 79 -12.15 -15.83 -0.78
CA VAL A 79 -11.35 -16.50 0.25
C VAL A 79 -11.58 -18.01 0.19
N VAL A 80 -12.78 -18.46 -0.21
CA VAL A 80 -13.07 -19.90 -0.33
C VAL A 80 -12.28 -20.59 -1.45
N ASP A 81 -11.81 -19.83 -2.44
CA ASP A 81 -11.01 -20.34 -3.56
C ASP A 81 -9.50 -20.42 -3.22
N LEU A 82 -9.09 -19.84 -2.08
CA LEU A 82 -7.69 -19.86 -1.66
C LEU A 82 -7.34 -21.20 -1.00
N PRO A 83 -6.18 -21.78 -1.34
CA PRO A 83 -5.72 -22.98 -0.66
C PRO A 83 -5.51 -22.67 0.84
N PRO A 84 -5.92 -23.58 1.75
CA PRO A 84 -5.68 -23.38 3.17
C PRO A 84 -4.19 -23.20 3.44
N VAL A 85 -3.86 -22.23 4.29
CA VAL A 85 -2.49 -21.97 4.70
C VAL A 85 -1.97 -23.19 5.46
N LYS A 86 -1.15 -24.00 4.80
CA LYS A 86 -0.42 -25.07 5.47
C LYS A 86 0.66 -24.41 6.32
N HIS A 87 0.53 -24.50 7.64
CA HIS A 87 1.45 -24.03 8.68
C HIS A 87 2.74 -23.38 8.16
N ARG A 88 2.80 -22.04 8.18
CA ARG A 88 4.09 -21.33 8.21
C ARG A 88 4.46 -21.17 9.67
N HIS A 89 5.58 -21.77 10.07
CA HIS A 89 6.27 -21.40 11.30
C HIS A 89 6.50 -19.88 11.26
N LEU A 90 5.79 -19.16 12.13
CA LEU A 90 6.13 -17.80 12.53
C LEU A 90 7.36 -17.86 13.42
#